data_AF-A0A8J3L5G5-F1
#
_entry.id   AF-A0A8J3L5G5-F1
#
_cell.length_a   1.000
_cell.length_b   1.000
_cell.length_c   1.000
_cell.angle_alpha   90.00
_cell.angle_beta   90.00
_cell.angle_gamma   90.00
#
_symmetry.space_group_name_H-M   'P 1'
#
loop_
_entity.id
_entity.type
_entity.pdbx_description
1 polymer ?
#
loop_
_entity_poly.entity_id
_entity_poly.type
_entity_poly.pdbx_seq_one_letter_code
_entity_poly.pdbx_strand_id
1 'polypeptide(L)'
;MTATAPASAVAPPLPRPLAPPWLWLFFALCLLSTAWNLPSLLTDPVTAFQAVFDRGSHADATVTAMLAVLAVCSALPTLLIGLALVAVLLPRLRGRLVERRLVPPGALPVRAASAVAQMQSFVDTVQRGVVVRLSAAPGNGGAQVYAADWRAPRILAYPPLVALWEQDPAAARAILVHELGHIRNGEHLLVGRLGPFALLARAWAPVYLALLAAPPLLLPIADEQAFEVAGSLLGGAVTAAPSGLIAPVLALWVAELTADRVAAEDGRAQPLAGTLSRGRRAFGRLLTHPPRWLRRALLRRPDPATVAVLAAWPLTFLGELALLGAAALVASAGERWTLAQAWHHYTGAGYGFASAGLRTCLVAGLLLLCWPWLSGGWPALWTRGRGPVRRRTGTALHVAAALIPLAVAAAVFAVRPVPPAQLWSLDYPARLTAELSGVGSATTPRPGPDLPEGAGPGWTGGPLTYPVRLRTVAVVSLTRLGGSDGRAAEANAILLGSTWEFTADGRLVCRPAGGRKPVGGTFTADGPWHLSVAAFPADFTDLASDSITGRFDFTATPPRAELQWSIGWSADGDNSFYQTVVTLIPQDTP
;
A
#
# COMPACT_ATOMS: atom_id res chain seq x y z
N MET A 1 39.92 52.40 30.39
CA MET A 1 39.19 52.09 29.15
C MET A 1 38.20 50.97 29.43
N THR A 2 36.95 51.31 29.72
CA THR A 2 35.85 50.35 29.87
C THR A 2 35.47 49.86 28.49
N ALA A 3 35.87 48.63 28.15
CA ALA A 3 35.42 47.97 26.93
C ALA A 3 33.91 47.73 27.06
N THR A 4 33.12 48.58 26.40
CA THR A 4 31.70 48.34 26.17
C THR A 4 31.55 46.97 25.52
N ALA A 5 31.02 46.00 26.28
CA ALA A 5 30.69 44.69 25.76
C ALA A 5 29.84 44.87 24.49
N PRO A 6 30.19 44.22 23.38
CA PRO A 6 29.41 44.34 22.16
C PRO A 6 27.97 43.95 22.50
N ALA A 7 27.03 44.85 22.23
CA ALA A 7 25.61 44.62 22.43
C ALA A 7 25.28 43.27 21.79
N SER A 8 24.96 42.28 22.62
CA SER A 8 24.63 40.93 22.17
C SER A 8 23.48 41.03 21.20
N ALA A 9 23.80 41.00 19.90
CA ALA A 9 22.81 41.08 18.85
C ALA A 9 21.81 39.94 19.08
N VAL A 10 20.59 40.31 19.46
CA VAL A 10 19.51 39.36 19.71
C VAL A 10 19.37 38.51 18.45
N ALA A 11 19.61 37.21 18.57
CA ALA A 11 19.50 36.31 17.43
C ALA A 11 18.09 36.44 16.83
N PRO A 12 17.97 36.59 15.50
CA PRO A 12 16.66 36.71 14.89
C PRO A 12 15.83 35.46 15.17
N PRO A 13 14.52 35.59 15.40
CA PRO A 13 13.64 34.45 15.56
C PRO A 13 13.66 33.57 14.31
N LEU A 14 13.55 32.26 14.51
CA LEU A 14 13.55 31.32 13.38
C LEU A 14 12.33 31.55 12.45
N PRO A 15 12.49 31.37 11.12
CA PRO A 15 11.42 31.56 10.13
C PRO A 15 10.28 30.56 10.30
N ARG A 16 9.04 30.84 9.85
CA ARG A 16 7.95 29.82 9.90
C ARG A 16 8.35 28.51 9.23
N PRO A 17 7.91 27.34 9.76
CA PRO A 17 8.05 26.06 9.07
C PRO A 17 7.51 26.18 7.64
N LEU A 18 8.39 25.96 6.67
CA LEU A 18 8.05 26.11 5.26
C LEU A 18 7.40 24.86 4.69
N ALA A 19 7.88 23.69 5.10
CA ALA A 19 7.28 22.43 4.68
C ALA A 19 6.21 21.99 5.68
N PRO A 20 5.11 21.38 5.21
CA PRO A 20 4.25 20.57 6.06
C PRO A 20 5.07 19.53 6.82
N PRO A 21 4.57 19.07 7.97
CA PRO A 21 5.23 18.08 8.78
C PRO A 21 4.93 16.71 8.16
N TRP A 22 5.54 16.42 7.01
CA TRP A 22 5.24 15.25 6.19
C TRP A 22 5.32 13.95 6.95
N LEU A 23 6.26 13.86 7.90
CA LEU A 23 6.40 12.70 8.77
C LEU A 23 5.19 12.52 9.71
N TRP A 24 4.57 13.61 10.18
CA TRP A 24 3.32 13.54 10.94
C TRP A 24 2.13 13.18 10.06
N LEU A 25 2.09 13.67 8.81
CA LEU A 25 1.06 13.24 7.86
C LEU A 25 1.19 11.73 7.60
N PHE A 26 2.40 11.25 7.31
CA PHE A 26 2.66 9.83 7.12
C PHE A 26 2.25 9.02 8.35
N PHE A 27 2.65 9.46 9.55
CA PHE A 27 2.23 8.84 10.80
C PHE A 27 0.71 8.76 10.94
N ALA A 28 0.00 9.85 10.64
CA ALA A 28 -1.47 9.89 10.71
C ALA A 28 -2.12 8.95 9.69
N LEU A 29 -1.60 8.89 8.46
CA LEU A 29 -2.08 7.97 7.43
C LEU A 29 -1.82 6.52 7.80
N CYS A 30 -0.63 6.20 8.34
CA CYS A 30 -0.33 4.88 8.88
C CYS A 30 -1.28 4.53 10.03
N LEU A 31 -1.51 5.45 10.98
CA LEU A 31 -2.43 5.24 12.09
C LEU A 31 -3.85 4.96 11.62
N LEU A 32 -4.37 5.75 10.68
CA LEU A 32 -5.70 5.56 10.11
C LEU A 32 -5.81 4.25 9.35
N SER A 33 -4.81 3.92 8.53
CA SER A 33 -4.76 2.65 7.80
C SER A 33 -4.70 1.46 8.75
N THR A 34 -3.83 1.50 9.76
CA THR A 34 -3.74 0.45 10.78
C THR A 34 -5.05 0.33 11.55
N ALA A 35 -5.67 1.43 11.98
CA ALA A 35 -6.94 1.41 12.70
C ALA A 35 -8.09 0.85 11.85
N TRP A 36 -8.13 1.19 10.56
CA TRP A 36 -9.13 0.69 9.61
C TRP A 36 -8.99 -0.81 9.35
N ASN A 37 -7.75 -1.29 9.23
CA ASN A 37 -7.45 -2.70 8.99
C ASN A 37 -7.37 -3.52 10.29
N LEU A 38 -7.41 -2.88 11.46
CA LEU A 38 -7.27 -3.55 12.75
C LEU A 38 -8.35 -4.62 12.97
N PRO A 39 -9.65 -4.38 12.68
CA PRO A 39 -10.67 -5.41 12.83
C PRO A 39 -10.34 -6.65 12.01
N SER A 40 -10.03 -6.52 10.71
CA SER A 40 -9.67 -7.66 9.86
C SER A 40 -8.41 -8.37 10.36
N LEU A 41 -7.42 -7.64 10.86
CA LEU A 41 -6.20 -8.22 11.42
C LEU A 41 -6.44 -8.98 12.73
N LEU A 42 -7.46 -8.61 13.50
CA LEU A 42 -7.83 -9.25 14.77
C LEU A 42 -8.82 -10.40 14.59
N THR A 43 -9.71 -10.31 13.61
CA THR A 43 -10.74 -11.34 13.35
C THR A 43 -10.27 -12.44 12.41
N ASP A 44 -9.33 -12.13 11.52
CA ASP A 44 -8.85 -13.03 10.47
C ASP A 44 -7.36 -13.45 10.59
N PRO A 45 -6.64 -13.34 11.74
CA PRO A 45 -5.26 -13.78 11.76
C PRO A 45 -5.19 -15.31 11.64
N VAL A 46 -6.15 -16.02 12.23
CA VAL A 46 -6.24 -17.47 12.19
C VAL A 46 -6.61 -17.96 10.80
N THR A 47 -7.57 -17.34 10.12
CA THR A 47 -8.01 -17.72 8.78
C THR A 47 -7.03 -17.29 7.69
N ALA A 48 -6.32 -16.18 7.84
CA ALA A 48 -5.17 -15.86 6.97
C ALA A 48 -4.01 -16.86 7.16
N PHE A 49 -3.71 -17.26 8.40
CA PHE A 49 -2.66 -18.24 8.69
C PHE A 49 -3.07 -19.66 8.26
N GLN A 50 -4.34 -20.02 8.47
CA GLN A 50 -4.95 -21.28 8.02
C GLN A 50 -5.04 -21.33 6.50
N ALA A 51 -5.43 -20.26 5.80
CA ALA A 51 -5.44 -20.25 4.34
C ALA A 51 -4.04 -20.47 3.73
N VAL A 52 -2.99 -20.05 4.43
CA VAL A 52 -1.59 -20.33 4.07
C VAL A 52 -1.23 -21.79 4.39
N PHE A 53 -1.67 -22.31 5.54
CA PHE A 53 -1.45 -23.69 5.96
C PHE A 53 -2.24 -24.72 5.15
N ASP A 54 -3.48 -24.44 4.79
CA ASP A 54 -4.41 -25.28 4.04
C ASP A 54 -4.02 -25.34 2.56
N ARG A 55 -3.37 -24.29 2.03
CA ARG A 55 -2.69 -24.36 0.72
C ARG A 55 -1.38 -25.15 0.79
N GLY A 56 -0.68 -25.10 1.94
CA GLY A 56 0.56 -25.82 2.17
C GLY A 56 0.38 -27.29 2.58
N SER A 57 -0.79 -27.69 3.07
CA SER A 57 -1.05 -29.05 3.55
C SER A 57 -0.99 -30.12 2.46
N HIS A 58 -1.05 -29.70 1.19
CA HIS A 58 -0.83 -30.53 0.00
C HIS A 58 0.54 -30.31 -0.66
N ALA A 59 1.35 -29.39 -0.14
CA ALA A 59 2.68 -29.05 -0.66
C ALA A 59 3.80 -29.69 0.20
N ASP A 60 5.01 -29.74 -0.36
CA ASP A 60 6.20 -30.17 0.38
C ASP A 60 6.38 -29.33 1.67
N ALA A 61 6.91 -29.94 2.73
CA ALA A 61 7.14 -29.28 4.03
C ALA A 61 8.00 -28.02 3.90
N THR A 62 8.89 -28.00 2.91
CA THR A 62 9.71 -26.85 2.52
C THR A 62 8.87 -25.66 2.07
N VAL A 63 7.85 -25.90 1.24
CA VAL A 63 6.93 -24.87 0.71
C VAL A 63 6.05 -24.32 1.83
N THR A 64 5.54 -25.20 2.71
CA THR A 64 4.76 -24.81 3.88
C THR A 64 5.56 -23.96 4.87
N ALA A 65 6.83 -24.32 5.13
CA ALA A 65 7.72 -23.52 5.96
C ALA A 65 8.01 -22.14 5.34
N MET A 66 8.24 -22.09 4.03
CA MET A 66 8.43 -20.83 3.29
C MET A 66 7.19 -19.94 3.38
N LEU A 67 6.02 -20.51 3.09
CA LEU A 67 4.72 -19.85 3.19
C LEU A 67 4.46 -19.28 4.58
N ALA A 68 4.76 -20.02 5.65
CA ALA A 68 4.63 -19.56 7.02
C ALA A 68 5.58 -18.39 7.34
N VAL A 69 6.85 -18.48 6.93
CA VAL A 69 7.83 -17.39 7.10
C VAL A 69 7.35 -16.13 6.37
N LEU A 70 6.84 -16.28 5.14
CA LEU A 70 6.34 -15.20 4.32
C LEU A 70 5.07 -14.55 4.91
N ALA A 71 4.14 -15.36 5.45
CA ALA A 71 2.97 -14.85 6.17
C ALA A 71 3.39 -14.01 7.39
N VAL A 72 4.33 -14.49 8.19
CA VAL A 72 4.89 -13.73 9.33
C VAL A 72 5.54 -12.43 8.85
N CYS A 73 6.33 -12.48 7.77
CA CYS A 73 6.96 -11.32 7.18
C CYS A 73 5.95 -10.30 6.62
N SER A 74 4.80 -10.74 6.13
CA SER A 74 3.73 -9.87 5.63
C SER A 74 2.95 -9.15 6.75
N ALA A 75 2.83 -9.78 7.92
CA ALA A 75 2.19 -9.19 9.11
C ALA A 75 3.15 -8.27 9.90
N LEU A 76 4.45 -8.56 9.85
CA LEU A 76 5.49 -7.82 10.56
C LEU A 76 5.47 -6.29 10.33
N PRO A 77 5.29 -5.72 9.12
CA PRO A 77 5.28 -4.27 8.94
C PRO A 77 4.13 -3.63 9.69
N THR A 78 2.94 -4.24 9.69
CA THR A 78 1.79 -3.76 10.47
C THR A 78 2.07 -3.81 11.98
N LEU A 79 2.70 -4.88 12.46
CA LEU A 79 3.12 -4.99 13.86
C LEU A 79 4.17 -3.93 14.24
N LEU A 80 5.18 -3.73 13.39
CA LEU A 80 6.22 -2.73 13.62
C LEU A 80 5.67 -1.31 13.57
N ILE A 81 4.71 -1.03 12.66
CA ILE A 81 3.95 0.22 12.65
C ILE A 81 3.16 0.36 13.96
N GLY A 82 2.43 -0.68 14.39
CA GLY A 82 1.73 -0.68 15.67
C GLY A 82 2.63 -0.36 16.86
N LEU A 83 3.80 -1.02 16.94
CA LEU A 83 4.82 -0.74 17.95
C LEU A 83 5.39 0.68 17.84
N ALA A 84 5.60 1.18 16.63
CA ALA A 84 6.00 2.55 16.38
C ALA A 84 4.95 3.55 16.91
N LEU A 85 3.66 3.30 16.66
CA LEU A 85 2.54 4.11 17.16
C LEU A 85 2.53 4.13 18.70
N VAL A 86 2.62 2.96 19.34
CA VAL A 86 2.69 2.84 20.81
C VAL A 86 3.92 3.59 21.36
N ALA A 87 5.07 3.46 20.70
CA ALA A 87 6.28 4.17 21.12
C ALA A 87 6.13 5.70 21.02
N VAL A 88 5.44 6.23 20.00
CA VAL A 88 5.12 7.66 19.91
C VAL A 88 4.34 8.13 21.13
N LEU A 89 3.36 7.33 21.58
CA LEU A 89 2.49 7.65 22.73
C LEU A 89 3.20 7.68 24.09
N LEU A 90 4.42 7.15 24.17
CA LEU A 90 5.19 7.02 25.40
C LEU A 90 6.48 7.88 25.41
N PRO A 91 6.43 9.20 25.13
CA PRO A 91 7.64 10.02 25.04
C PRO A 91 8.39 10.10 26.37
N ARG A 92 7.68 10.10 27.51
CA ARG A 92 8.30 10.14 28.85
C ARG A 92 9.17 8.93 29.12
N LEU A 93 8.70 7.73 28.78
CA LEU A 93 9.46 6.50 28.96
C LEU A 93 10.70 6.52 28.08
N ARG A 94 10.56 6.89 26.80
CA ARG A 94 11.67 7.01 25.86
C ARG A 94 12.71 8.02 26.33
N GLY A 95 12.28 9.21 26.76
CA GLY A 95 13.17 10.24 27.29
C GLY A 95 13.96 9.77 28.52
N ARG A 96 13.29 9.09 29.46
CA ARG A 96 13.97 8.48 30.63
C ARG A 96 14.98 7.42 30.21
N LEU A 97 14.66 6.58 29.23
CA LEU A 97 15.57 5.57 28.71
C LEU A 97 16.79 6.18 28.02
N VAL A 98 16.60 7.24 27.22
CA VAL A 98 17.69 8.02 26.61
C VAL A 98 18.59 8.59 27.69
N GLU A 99 18.02 9.23 28.70
CA GLU A 99 18.78 9.88 29.78
C GLU A 99 19.54 8.90 30.63
N ARG A 100 18.90 7.81 31.06
CA ARG A 100 19.55 6.74 31.84
C ARG A 100 20.70 6.09 31.09
N ARG A 101 20.59 5.91 29.77
CA ARG A 101 21.59 5.20 28.97
C ARG A 101 22.72 6.09 28.45
N LEU A 102 22.43 7.36 28.16
CA LEU A 102 23.31 8.19 27.34
C LEU A 102 23.77 9.46 28.02
N VAL A 103 23.09 9.94 29.06
CA VAL A 103 23.50 11.14 29.81
C VAL A 103 24.27 10.67 31.06
N PRO A 104 25.54 11.09 31.23
CA PRO A 104 26.34 10.64 32.37
C PRO A 104 25.70 11.09 33.70
N PRO A 105 25.69 10.23 34.74
CA PRO A 105 25.35 10.68 36.07
C PRO A 105 26.48 11.58 36.62
N GLY A 106 26.11 12.66 37.31
CA GLY A 106 27.06 13.56 37.97
C GLY A 106 27.45 14.81 37.17
N ALA A 107 28.45 15.53 37.68
CA ALA A 107 28.92 16.77 37.09
C ALA A 107 29.73 16.50 35.81
N LEU A 108 29.48 17.30 34.77
CA LEU A 108 30.31 17.28 33.56
C LEU A 108 31.69 17.88 33.85
N PRO A 109 32.76 17.46 33.14
CA PRO A 109 34.04 18.16 33.18
C PRO A 109 33.84 19.66 32.92
N VAL A 110 34.56 20.53 33.64
CA VAL A 110 34.35 21.99 33.64
C VAL A 110 34.30 22.57 32.22
N ARG A 111 35.21 22.13 31.34
CA ARG A 111 35.26 22.55 29.93
C ARG A 111 33.99 22.18 29.16
N ALA A 112 33.55 20.92 29.28
CA ALA A 112 32.33 20.44 28.63
C ALA A 112 31.07 21.11 29.22
N ALA A 113 31.04 21.34 30.54
CA ALA A 113 29.98 22.07 31.21
C ALA A 113 29.85 23.51 30.68
N SER A 114 30.98 24.21 30.51
CA SER A 114 31.03 25.56 29.95
C SER A 114 30.51 25.59 28.50
N ALA A 115 30.98 24.66 27.66
CA ALA A 115 30.50 24.56 26.27
C ALA A 115 28.99 24.29 26.20
N VAL A 116 28.47 23.34 27.00
CA VAL A 116 27.03 23.03 27.05
C VAL A 116 26.22 24.22 27.55
N ALA A 117 26.71 24.97 28.54
CA ALA A 117 26.05 26.18 29.02
C ALA A 117 25.96 27.26 27.93
N GLN A 118 27.02 27.44 27.13
CA GLN A 118 27.00 28.35 25.98
C GLN A 118 26.05 27.88 24.87
N MET A 119 26.00 26.57 24.58
CA MET A 119 25.03 25.99 23.65
C MET A 119 23.60 26.21 24.13
N GLN A 120 23.34 25.97 25.42
CA GLN A 120 22.04 26.21 26.04
C GLN A 120 21.63 27.68 25.93
N SER A 121 22.55 28.61 26.27
CA SER A 121 22.32 30.05 26.12
C SER A 121 21.97 30.42 24.68
N PHE A 122 22.72 29.90 23.70
CA PHE A 122 22.40 30.09 22.28
C PHE A 122 21.00 29.55 21.94
N VAL A 123 20.69 28.31 22.34
CA VAL A 123 19.38 27.70 22.10
C VAL A 123 18.25 28.52 22.71
N ASP A 124 18.42 29.05 23.93
CA ASP A 124 17.39 29.87 24.59
C ASP A 124 17.15 31.22 23.89
N THR A 125 18.15 31.77 23.18
CA THR A 125 17.95 32.95 22.32
C THR A 125 17.09 32.66 21.10
N VAL A 126 17.16 31.42 20.59
CA VAL A 126 16.50 31.02 19.34
C VAL A 126 15.12 30.41 19.62
N GLN A 127 15.03 29.51 20.60
CA GLN A 127 13.81 28.82 21.00
C GLN A 127 13.86 28.41 22.49
N ARG A 128 13.05 29.10 23.29
CA ARG A 128 12.93 28.84 24.73
C ARG A 128 12.30 27.49 25.04
N GLY A 129 12.75 26.88 26.13
CA GLY A 129 12.18 25.64 26.67
C GLY A 129 12.72 24.36 26.03
N VAL A 130 13.78 24.47 25.23
CA VAL A 130 14.55 23.34 24.72
C VAL A 130 15.79 23.19 25.60
N VAL A 131 16.05 21.97 26.09
CA VAL A 131 17.20 21.69 26.96
C VAL A 131 18.29 20.94 26.21
N VAL A 132 19.53 21.40 26.31
CA VAL A 132 20.73 20.74 25.79
C VAL A 132 21.33 19.84 26.86
N ARG A 133 21.61 18.58 26.52
CA ARG A 133 22.26 17.59 27.38
C ARG A 133 23.48 17.02 26.67
N LEU A 134 24.56 16.74 27.41
CA LEU A 134 25.72 16.05 26.87
C LEU A 134 25.54 14.54 26.93
N SER A 135 25.89 13.84 25.86
CA SER A 135 25.99 12.39 25.85
C SER A 135 27.38 11.91 26.26
N ALA A 136 27.42 10.84 27.05
CA ALA A 136 28.64 10.07 27.34
C ALA A 136 29.03 9.12 26.19
N ALA A 137 28.09 8.76 25.31
CA ALA A 137 28.35 7.82 24.24
C ALA A 137 29.13 8.49 23.09
N PRO A 138 30.08 7.77 22.46
CA PRO A 138 30.67 8.23 21.21
C PRO A 138 29.57 8.29 20.14
N GLY A 139 29.18 9.51 19.77
CA GLY A 139 28.18 9.77 18.74
C GLY A 139 28.83 9.95 17.37
N ASN A 140 28.21 9.37 16.35
CA ASN A 140 28.61 9.54 14.94
C ASN A 140 28.05 10.83 14.30
N GLY A 141 27.39 11.68 15.09
CA GLY A 141 26.79 12.96 14.71
C GLY A 141 27.04 14.01 15.78
N GLY A 142 26.88 15.29 15.45
CA GLY A 142 27.11 16.39 16.39
C GLY A 142 26.06 16.45 17.49
N ALA A 143 24.78 16.46 17.13
CA ALA A 143 23.66 16.42 18.06
C ALA A 143 22.52 15.57 17.50
N GLN A 144 21.55 15.24 18.35
CA GLN A 144 20.27 14.64 17.99
C GLN A 144 19.17 15.14 18.92
N VAL A 145 17.98 15.41 18.39
CA VAL A 145 16.79 15.69 19.21
C VAL A 145 16.24 14.44 19.89
N TYR A 146 15.56 14.60 21.02
CA TYR A 146 14.71 13.57 21.63
C TYR A 146 13.60 14.19 22.48
N ALA A 147 12.55 13.42 22.76
CA ALA A 147 11.43 13.85 23.60
C ALA A 147 11.62 13.39 25.05
N ALA A 148 11.64 14.32 26.01
CA ALA A 148 11.50 13.99 27.43
C ALA A 148 10.02 13.92 27.87
N ASP A 149 9.15 14.64 27.16
CA ASP A 149 7.70 14.62 27.26
C ASP A 149 7.13 15.16 25.92
N TRP A 150 5.82 15.12 25.74
CA TRP A 150 5.14 15.62 24.52
C TRP A 150 5.50 17.06 24.13
N ARG A 151 5.72 17.93 25.13
CA ARG A 151 6.06 19.35 24.93
C ARG A 151 7.39 19.76 25.58
N ALA A 152 8.23 18.77 25.86
CA ALA A 152 9.54 18.96 26.47
C ALA A 152 10.65 18.37 25.56
N PRO A 153 10.89 18.99 24.39
CA PRO A 153 11.98 18.59 23.52
C PRO A 153 13.33 18.85 24.18
N ARG A 154 14.29 17.98 23.88
CA ARG A 154 15.68 18.11 24.31
C ARG A 154 16.62 17.84 23.14
N ILE A 155 17.80 18.43 23.18
CA ILE A 155 18.90 18.19 22.25
C ILE A 155 19.98 17.42 23.01
N LEU A 156 20.34 16.25 22.51
CA LEU A 156 21.47 15.47 22.98
C LEU A 156 22.71 15.84 22.16
N ALA A 157 23.60 16.65 22.72
CA ALA A 157 24.90 16.98 22.15
C ALA A 157 25.89 15.85 22.40
N TYR A 158 26.64 15.45 21.38
CA TYR A 158 27.71 14.46 21.49
C TYR A 158 29.07 15.15 21.66
N PRO A 159 30.09 14.45 22.19
CA PRO A 159 31.44 15.03 22.35
C PRO A 159 32.01 15.71 21.09
N PRO A 160 31.80 15.20 19.85
CA PRO A 160 32.24 15.90 18.64
C PRO A 160 31.64 17.30 18.46
N LEU A 161 30.42 17.56 18.94
CA LEU A 161 29.83 18.90 18.88
C LEU A 161 30.43 19.85 19.91
N VAL A 162 30.85 19.35 21.08
CA VAL A 162 31.60 20.15 22.07
C VAL A 162 32.94 20.58 21.46
N ALA A 163 33.68 19.64 20.87
CA ALA A 163 34.92 19.96 20.16
C ALA A 163 34.69 20.93 19.00
N LEU A 164 33.63 20.72 18.20
CA LEU A 164 33.27 21.62 17.10
C LEU A 164 32.88 23.02 17.61
N TRP A 165 32.20 23.13 18.75
CA TRP A 165 31.80 24.42 19.32
C TRP A 165 33.00 25.27 19.72
N GLU A 166 34.07 24.63 20.16
CA GLU A 166 35.31 25.32 20.52
C GLU A 166 36.15 25.70 19.30
N GLN A 167 36.17 24.84 18.27
CA GLN A 167 37.01 25.02 17.08
C GLN A 167 36.34 25.88 16.00
N ASP A 168 35.04 25.69 15.80
CA ASP A 168 34.21 26.34 14.77
C ASP A 168 32.79 26.55 15.32
N PRO A 169 32.60 27.57 16.19
CA PRO A 169 31.29 27.86 16.78
C PRO A 169 30.19 28.11 15.75
N ALA A 170 30.54 28.61 14.55
CA ALA A 170 29.59 28.86 13.49
C ALA A 170 28.99 27.55 12.95
N ALA A 171 29.83 26.54 12.70
CA ALA A 171 29.39 25.21 12.29
C ALA A 171 28.58 24.51 13.39
N ALA A 172 29.00 24.63 14.65
CA ALA A 172 28.28 24.03 15.77
C ALA A 172 26.89 24.66 15.98
N ARG A 173 26.78 25.99 15.88
CA ARG A 173 25.49 26.70 15.89
C ARG A 173 24.60 26.28 14.72
N ALA A 174 25.16 26.06 13.54
CA ALA A 174 24.39 25.59 12.38
C ALA A 174 23.77 24.20 12.61
N ILE A 175 24.51 23.29 13.26
CA ILE A 175 23.98 21.98 13.68
C ILE A 175 22.85 22.17 14.70
N LEU A 176 23.01 23.02 15.72
CA LEU A 176 21.95 23.25 16.70
C LEU A 176 20.68 23.83 16.06
N VAL A 177 20.80 24.73 15.08
CA VAL A 177 19.64 25.27 14.36
C VAL A 177 18.95 24.20 13.50
N HIS A 178 19.72 23.29 12.91
CA HIS A 178 19.17 22.12 12.23
C HIS A 178 18.34 21.27 13.21
N GLU A 179 18.87 20.95 14.39
CA GLU A 179 18.11 20.23 15.43
C GLU A 179 16.84 20.99 15.89
N LEU A 180 16.92 22.31 16.00
CA LEU A 180 15.75 23.15 16.30
C LEU A 180 14.71 23.10 15.16
N GLY A 181 15.14 22.93 13.91
CA GLY A 181 14.25 22.66 12.78
C GLY A 181 13.37 21.44 13.01
N HIS A 182 13.96 20.31 13.42
CA HIS A 182 13.23 19.10 13.80
C HIS A 182 12.26 19.35 14.96
N ILE A 183 12.69 20.07 16.00
CA ILE A 183 11.83 20.39 17.16
C ILE A 183 10.62 21.20 16.74
N ARG A 184 10.78 22.21 15.88
CA ARG A 184 9.68 23.08 15.44
C ARG A 184 8.63 22.36 14.60
N ASN A 185 9.05 21.33 13.88
CA ASN A 185 8.13 20.44 13.16
C ASN A 185 7.50 19.37 14.07
N GLY A 186 7.88 19.29 15.34
CA GLY A 186 7.40 18.25 16.26
C GLY A 186 8.06 16.88 16.02
N GLU A 187 9.10 16.82 15.20
CA GLU A 187 9.72 15.58 14.72
C GLU A 187 10.57 14.88 15.81
N HIS A 188 10.91 15.59 16.88
CA HIS A 188 11.59 15.03 18.05
C HIS A 188 10.83 13.85 18.71
N LEU A 189 9.53 13.72 18.46
CA LEU A 189 8.70 12.58 18.90
C LEU A 189 8.82 11.36 17.97
N LEU A 190 9.16 11.57 16.69
CA LEU A 190 9.06 10.56 15.64
C LEU A 190 10.44 10.03 15.20
N VAL A 191 11.45 10.91 15.09
CA VAL A 191 12.76 10.61 14.47
C VAL A 191 13.98 10.88 15.33
N GLY A 192 13.76 11.44 16.52
CA GLY A 192 14.83 11.66 17.48
C GLY A 192 15.54 10.38 17.94
N ARG A 193 16.41 10.52 18.95
CA ARG A 193 17.05 9.35 19.58
C ARG A 193 15.99 8.41 20.14
N LEU A 194 16.04 7.12 19.77
CA LEU A 194 14.98 6.13 20.01
C LEU A 194 13.61 6.51 19.39
N GLY A 195 13.65 7.26 18.30
CA GLY A 195 12.49 7.59 17.48
C GLY A 195 12.00 6.35 16.72
N PRO A 196 10.69 6.07 16.73
CA PRO A 196 10.15 4.85 16.16
C PRO A 196 10.35 4.74 14.64
N PHE A 197 10.31 5.83 13.89
CA PHE A 197 10.47 5.77 12.43
C PHE A 197 11.89 5.42 11.99
N ALA A 198 12.90 5.94 12.70
CA ALA A 198 14.29 5.59 12.42
C ALA A 198 14.58 4.12 12.75
N LEU A 199 13.96 3.58 13.81
CA LEU A 199 14.03 2.15 14.14
C LEU A 199 13.28 1.31 13.11
N LEU A 200 12.07 1.72 12.74
CA LEU A 200 11.24 1.07 11.74
C LEU A 200 11.99 0.97 10.40
N ALA A 201 12.52 2.07 9.86
CA ALA A 201 13.23 2.06 8.59
C ALA A 201 14.46 1.13 8.62
N ARG A 202 15.19 1.07 9.75
CA ARG A 202 16.39 0.24 9.88
C ARG A 202 16.09 -1.24 10.12
N ALA A 203 15.02 -1.55 10.84
CA ALA A 203 14.56 -2.92 11.05
C ALA A 203 13.88 -3.48 9.81
N TRP A 204 13.12 -2.64 9.10
CA TRP A 204 12.31 -3.04 7.96
C TRP A 204 13.14 -3.23 6.69
N ALA A 205 14.12 -2.36 6.41
CA ALA A 205 14.94 -2.47 5.20
C ALA A 205 15.57 -3.88 4.98
N PRO A 206 16.22 -4.54 5.95
CA PRO A 206 16.76 -5.87 5.73
C PRO A 206 15.67 -6.92 5.52
N VAL A 207 14.54 -6.83 6.24
CA VAL A 207 13.39 -7.73 6.04
C VAL A 207 12.84 -7.57 4.62
N TYR A 208 12.66 -6.33 4.19
CA TYR A 208 12.17 -6.01 2.86
C TYR A 208 13.12 -6.52 1.76
N LEU A 209 14.44 -6.31 1.92
CA LEU A 209 15.42 -6.84 0.99
C LEU A 209 15.42 -8.37 0.96
N ALA A 210 15.25 -9.03 2.11
CA ALA A 210 15.10 -10.48 2.16
C ALA A 210 13.83 -10.94 1.43
N LEU A 211 12.70 -10.25 1.61
CA LEU A 211 11.44 -10.58 0.91
C LEU A 211 11.52 -10.36 -0.60
N LEU A 212 12.28 -9.37 -1.05
CA LEU A 212 12.50 -9.12 -2.47
C LEU A 212 13.48 -10.14 -3.09
N ALA A 213 14.50 -10.54 -2.33
CA ALA A 213 15.54 -11.45 -2.80
C ALA A 213 15.15 -12.93 -2.68
N ALA A 214 14.31 -13.30 -1.70
CA ALA A 214 13.97 -14.70 -1.45
C ALA A 214 13.25 -15.37 -2.64
N PRO A 215 12.19 -14.79 -3.23
CA PRO A 215 11.52 -15.41 -4.38
C PRO A 215 12.47 -15.78 -5.53
N PRO A 216 13.28 -14.87 -6.10
CA PRO A 216 14.18 -15.21 -7.20
C PRO A 216 15.27 -16.22 -6.84
N LEU A 217 15.70 -16.26 -5.57
CA LEU A 217 16.67 -17.26 -5.10
C LEU A 217 16.07 -18.66 -4.95
N LEU A 218 14.75 -18.74 -4.77
CA LEU A 218 14.02 -20.00 -4.58
C LEU A 218 13.46 -20.55 -5.90
N LEU A 219 13.32 -19.71 -6.93
CA LEU A 219 12.85 -20.11 -8.26
C LEU A 219 13.56 -21.35 -8.87
N PRO A 220 14.89 -21.54 -8.73
CA PRO A 220 15.56 -22.69 -9.35
C PRO A 220 15.25 -24.05 -8.71
N ILE A 221 14.69 -24.06 -7.51
CA ILE A 221 14.43 -25.27 -6.72
C ILE A 221 12.95 -25.45 -6.38
N ALA A 222 12.11 -24.50 -6.79
CA ALA A 222 10.68 -24.50 -6.60
C ALA A 222 10.00 -25.38 -7.66
N ASP A 223 9.03 -26.21 -7.24
CA ASP A 223 8.05 -26.80 -8.15
C ASP A 223 7.06 -25.73 -8.66
N GLU A 224 6.14 -26.12 -9.53
CA GLU A 224 5.17 -25.20 -10.14
C GLU A 224 4.28 -24.49 -9.10
N GLN A 225 3.91 -25.18 -8.02
CA GLN A 225 3.14 -24.58 -6.91
C GLN A 225 3.98 -23.59 -6.10
N ALA A 226 5.24 -23.92 -5.81
CA ALA A 226 6.16 -23.03 -5.15
C ALA A 226 6.50 -21.80 -6.02
N PHE A 227 6.47 -21.94 -7.35
CA PHE A 227 6.61 -20.84 -8.30
C PHE A 227 5.44 -19.87 -8.22
N GLU A 228 4.20 -20.36 -8.26
CA GLU A 228 3.00 -19.51 -8.12
C GLU A 228 2.98 -18.77 -6.78
N VAL A 229 3.33 -19.48 -5.70
CA VAL A 229 3.48 -18.90 -4.36
C VAL A 229 4.57 -17.82 -4.34
N ALA A 230 5.75 -18.11 -4.88
CA ALA A 230 6.87 -17.17 -4.93
C ALA A 230 6.52 -15.93 -5.78
N GLY A 231 5.83 -16.11 -6.90
CA GLY A 231 5.35 -15.03 -7.77
C GLY A 231 4.33 -14.13 -7.08
N SER A 232 3.31 -14.72 -6.45
CA SER A 232 2.30 -13.97 -5.68
C SER A 232 2.92 -13.17 -4.53
N LEU A 233 3.90 -13.75 -3.85
CA LEU A 233 4.60 -13.11 -2.74
C LEU A 233 5.58 -12.03 -3.20
N LEU A 234 6.27 -12.23 -4.32
CA LEU A 234 7.10 -11.19 -4.94
C LEU A 234 6.21 -10.02 -5.37
N GLY A 235 5.05 -10.30 -5.99
CA GLY A 235 4.04 -9.29 -6.31
C GLY A 235 3.59 -8.53 -5.06
N GLY A 236 3.23 -9.24 -3.99
CA GLY A 236 2.86 -8.68 -2.70
C GLY A 236 3.97 -7.81 -2.08
N ALA A 237 5.21 -8.31 -2.05
CA ALA A 237 6.35 -7.57 -1.52
C ALA A 237 6.62 -6.30 -2.33
N VAL A 238 6.63 -6.38 -3.66
CA VAL A 238 6.86 -5.22 -4.54
C VAL A 238 5.75 -4.19 -4.39
N THR A 239 4.49 -4.62 -4.27
CA THR A 239 3.36 -3.70 -4.02
C THR A 239 3.43 -3.04 -2.64
N ALA A 240 4.03 -3.71 -1.64
CA ALA A 240 4.17 -3.20 -0.28
C ALA A 240 5.43 -2.32 -0.03
N ALA A 241 6.46 -2.40 -0.88
CA ALA A 241 7.66 -1.55 -0.81
C ALA A 241 7.38 -0.05 -0.71
N PRO A 242 6.56 0.51 -1.61
CA PRO A 242 5.93 1.82 -1.50
C PRO A 242 5.72 2.35 -0.09
N SER A 243 4.74 1.77 0.60
CA SER A 243 4.24 2.22 1.89
C SER A 243 5.10 1.73 3.06
N GLY A 244 5.73 0.55 2.93
CA GLY A 244 6.50 -0.07 3.99
C GLY A 244 7.92 0.48 4.14
N LEU A 245 8.59 0.86 3.05
CA LEU A 245 10.00 1.27 3.06
C LEU A 245 10.24 2.64 2.41
N ILE A 246 9.74 2.85 1.20
CA ILE A 246 10.09 4.05 0.41
C ILE A 246 9.50 5.29 1.05
N ALA A 247 8.20 5.27 1.34
CA ALA A 247 7.49 6.33 2.04
C ALA A 247 8.18 6.70 3.37
N PRO A 248 8.41 5.80 4.35
CA PRO A 248 9.08 6.17 5.59
C PRO A 248 10.47 6.76 5.37
N VAL A 249 11.29 6.17 4.50
CA VAL A 249 12.63 6.68 4.18
C VAL A 249 12.55 8.08 3.58
N LEU A 250 11.61 8.33 2.67
CA LEU A 250 11.46 9.66 2.09
C LEU A 250 10.91 10.67 3.08
N ALA A 251 9.99 10.30 3.98
CA ALA A 251 9.57 11.18 5.07
C ALA A 251 10.75 11.58 5.96
N LEU A 252 11.64 10.64 6.27
CA LEU A 252 12.89 10.89 7.01
C LEU A 252 13.79 11.86 6.25
N TRP A 253 13.95 11.67 4.95
CA TRP A 253 14.75 12.54 4.12
C TRP A 253 14.18 13.96 4.06
N VAL A 254 12.87 14.07 3.85
CA VAL A 254 12.18 15.36 3.78
C VAL A 254 12.27 16.11 5.11
N ALA A 255 12.17 15.41 6.25
CA ALA A 255 12.40 16.01 7.57
C ALA A 255 13.81 16.60 7.69
N GLU A 256 14.84 15.85 7.30
CA GLU A 256 16.24 16.30 7.30
C GLU A 256 16.48 17.49 6.37
N LEU A 257 15.92 17.46 5.15
CA LEU A 257 16.05 18.55 4.19
C LEU A 257 15.32 19.81 4.65
N THR A 258 14.20 19.66 5.35
CA THR A 258 13.46 20.77 5.96
C THR A 258 14.25 21.38 7.11
N ALA A 259 14.87 20.55 7.96
CA ALA A 259 15.74 21.01 9.05
C ALA A 259 16.99 21.74 8.53
N ASP A 260 17.63 21.22 7.47
CA ASP A 260 18.74 21.90 6.77
C ASP A 260 18.35 23.29 6.29
N ARG A 261 17.13 23.40 5.78
CA ARG A 261 16.62 24.66 5.27
C ARG A 261 16.37 25.69 6.36
N VAL A 262 15.90 25.28 7.54
CA VAL A 262 15.78 26.17 8.70
C VAL A 262 17.14 26.78 9.04
N ALA A 263 18.21 25.98 9.02
CA ALA A 263 19.57 26.49 9.21
C ALA A 263 20.03 27.41 8.06
N ALA A 264 19.65 27.12 6.82
CA ALA A 264 20.00 27.96 5.67
C ALA A 264 19.37 29.35 5.75
N GLU A 265 18.08 29.42 6.08
CA GLU A 265 17.30 30.66 6.14
C GLU A 265 17.67 31.55 7.32
N ASP A 266 18.23 30.94 8.35
CA ASP A 266 18.83 31.60 9.49
C ASP A 266 20.27 32.09 9.19
N GLY A 267 20.69 32.04 7.93
CA GLY A 267 21.99 32.53 7.44
C GLY A 267 23.16 31.56 7.67
N ARG A 268 22.88 30.32 8.11
CA ARG A 268 23.90 29.33 8.51
C ARG A 268 24.07 28.18 7.50
N ALA A 269 23.71 28.42 6.24
CA ALA A 269 23.82 27.45 5.14
C ALA A 269 25.26 26.97 4.89
N GLN A 270 26.22 27.91 4.81
CA GLN A 270 27.63 27.60 4.49
C GLN A 270 28.33 26.79 5.59
N PRO A 271 28.24 27.17 6.88
CA PRO A 271 28.80 26.35 7.96
C PRO A 271 28.23 24.93 7.98
N LEU A 272 26.92 24.77 7.75
CA LEU A 272 26.28 23.46 7.68
C LEU A 272 26.75 22.64 6.47
N ALA A 273 26.88 23.26 5.30
CA ALA A 273 27.43 22.57 4.13
C ALA A 273 28.87 22.08 4.35
N GLY A 274 29.66 22.81 5.13
CA GLY A 274 31.00 22.42 5.57
C GLY A 274 31.00 21.16 6.43
N THR A 275 30.10 21.07 7.42
CA THR A 275 30.02 19.88 8.31
C THR A 275 29.60 18.63 7.56
N LEU A 276 28.69 18.75 6.59
CA LEU A 276 28.25 17.63 5.75
C LEU A 276 29.40 17.01 4.93
N SER A 277 30.47 17.75 4.69
CA SER A 277 31.63 17.25 3.93
C SER A 277 32.57 16.37 4.77
N ARG A 278 32.46 16.41 6.11
CA ARG A 278 33.44 15.82 7.05
C ARG A 278 33.07 14.44 7.62
N GLY A 279 32.63 13.47 6.81
CA GLY A 279 32.33 12.13 7.35
C GLY A 279 32.51 10.97 6.38
N ARG A 280 32.55 9.74 6.91
CA ARG A 280 32.53 8.52 6.08
C ARG A 280 31.14 8.27 5.50
N ARG A 281 31.08 7.71 4.28
CA ARG A 281 29.85 7.19 3.67
C ARG A 281 29.56 5.83 4.29
N ALA A 282 28.33 5.62 4.75
CA ALA A 282 27.86 4.31 5.19
C ALA A 282 26.50 4.09 4.54
N PHE A 283 26.34 3.00 3.80
CA PHE A 283 25.13 2.71 3.00
C PHE A 283 23.88 2.70 3.88
N GLY A 284 23.93 2.08 5.06
CA GLY A 284 22.82 2.05 6.01
C GLY A 284 22.36 3.42 6.55
N ARG A 285 23.15 4.50 6.37
CA ARG A 285 22.69 5.86 6.71
C ARG A 285 21.69 6.40 5.70
N LEU A 286 21.65 5.86 4.47
CA LEU A 286 20.69 6.28 3.45
C LEU A 286 19.25 5.97 3.85
N LEU A 287 19.02 5.04 4.77
CA LEU A 287 17.68 4.72 5.27
C LEU A 287 17.13 5.80 6.21
N THR A 288 17.99 6.61 6.83
CA THR A 288 17.57 7.61 7.82
C THR A 288 17.98 9.03 7.46
N HIS A 289 18.90 9.21 6.52
CA HIS A 289 19.38 10.51 6.09
C HIS A 289 19.52 10.58 4.57
N PRO A 290 19.20 11.73 3.96
CA PRO A 290 19.37 11.91 2.53
C PRO A 290 20.86 11.93 2.15
N PRO A 291 21.20 11.60 0.89
CA PRO A 291 22.55 11.71 0.39
C PRO A 291 23.13 13.11 0.62
N ARG A 292 24.37 13.20 1.09
CA ARG A 292 25.00 14.49 1.40
C ARG A 292 25.14 15.41 0.19
N TRP A 293 25.27 14.86 -1.01
CA TRP A 293 25.30 15.66 -2.23
C TRP A 293 23.95 16.37 -2.44
N LEU A 294 22.84 15.69 -2.14
CA LEU A 294 21.49 16.24 -2.23
C LEU A 294 21.29 17.35 -1.19
N ARG A 295 21.65 17.08 0.07
CA ARG A 295 21.63 18.09 1.16
C ARG A 295 22.40 19.36 0.76
N ARG A 296 23.64 19.21 0.28
CA ARG A 296 24.47 20.36 -0.17
C ARG A 296 23.89 21.07 -1.39
N ALA A 297 23.31 20.35 -2.35
CA ALA A 297 22.71 20.96 -3.53
C ALA A 297 21.50 21.83 -3.14
N LEU A 298 20.66 21.34 -2.23
CA LEU A 298 19.48 22.06 -1.77
C LEU A 298 19.83 23.27 -0.88
N LEU A 299 20.91 23.19 -0.09
CA LEU A 299 21.45 24.33 0.64
C LEU A 299 21.95 25.47 -0.28
N ARG A 300 22.29 25.18 -1.55
CA ARG A 300 22.81 26.18 -2.52
C ARG A 300 21.73 26.87 -3.35
N ARG A 301 20.54 26.29 -3.49
CA ARG A 301 19.47 26.79 -4.39
C ARG A 301 18.11 26.79 -3.68
N PRO A 302 17.82 27.81 -2.86
CA PRO A 302 16.70 27.76 -1.92
C PRO A 302 15.33 27.61 -2.61
N ASP A 303 15.04 28.30 -3.71
CA ASP A 303 13.65 28.37 -4.20
C ASP A 303 13.14 27.09 -4.91
N PRO A 304 13.79 26.56 -5.97
CA PRO A 304 13.35 25.32 -6.60
C PRO A 304 13.51 24.09 -5.69
N ALA A 305 14.50 24.11 -4.79
CA ALA A 305 14.64 23.11 -3.74
C ALA A 305 13.41 23.03 -2.84
N THR A 306 12.73 24.17 -2.61
CA THR A 306 11.49 24.20 -1.82
C THR A 306 10.43 23.34 -2.46
N VAL A 307 10.17 23.56 -3.74
CA VAL A 307 9.09 22.89 -4.45
C VAL A 307 9.39 21.41 -4.50
N ALA A 308 10.64 21.02 -4.75
CA ALA A 308 11.06 19.62 -4.70
C ALA A 308 10.84 18.98 -3.31
N VAL A 309 11.19 19.66 -2.22
CA VAL A 309 10.97 19.15 -0.86
C VAL A 309 9.47 19.08 -0.51
N LEU A 310 8.68 20.06 -0.96
CA LEU A 310 7.23 20.07 -0.78
C LEU A 310 6.53 18.98 -1.61
N ALA A 311 7.02 18.72 -2.82
CA ALA A 311 6.46 17.74 -3.75
C ALA A 311 6.99 16.32 -3.52
N ALA A 312 8.11 16.15 -2.81
CA ALA A 312 8.76 14.87 -2.61
C ALA A 312 7.78 13.80 -2.10
N TRP A 313 6.91 14.15 -1.15
CA TRP A 313 5.92 13.23 -0.62
C TRP A 313 4.88 12.82 -1.68
N PRO A 314 4.14 13.73 -2.35
CA PRO A 314 3.30 13.37 -3.49
C PRO A 314 3.99 12.53 -4.58
N LEU A 315 5.27 12.78 -4.82
CA LEU A 315 6.04 12.05 -5.82
C LEU A 315 6.34 10.61 -5.42
N THR A 316 6.20 10.23 -4.13
CA THR A 316 6.31 8.81 -3.75
C THR A 316 5.28 8.02 -4.53
N PHE A 317 4.02 8.46 -4.54
CA PHE A 317 2.93 7.77 -5.21
C PHE A 317 3.19 7.53 -6.70
N LEU A 318 3.81 8.48 -7.40
CA LEU A 318 4.24 8.26 -8.78
C LEU A 318 5.35 7.21 -8.90
N GLY A 319 6.31 7.23 -7.97
CA GLY A 319 7.33 6.19 -7.85
C GLY A 319 6.72 4.82 -7.53
N GLU A 320 5.68 4.76 -6.71
CA GLU A 320 4.96 3.53 -6.36
C GLU A 320 4.22 2.96 -7.58
N LEU A 321 3.53 3.80 -8.36
CA LEU A 321 2.94 3.40 -9.65
C LEU A 321 4.00 2.90 -10.63
N ALA A 322 5.17 3.56 -10.69
CA ALA A 322 6.26 3.11 -11.56
C ALA A 322 6.83 1.76 -11.12
N LEU A 323 6.95 1.51 -9.81
CA LEU A 323 7.38 0.22 -9.27
C LEU A 323 6.37 -0.88 -9.52
N LEU A 324 5.06 -0.59 -9.41
CA LEU A 324 4.00 -1.53 -9.81
C LEU A 324 4.10 -1.87 -11.30
N GLY A 325 4.35 -0.89 -12.16
CA GLY A 325 4.62 -1.12 -13.59
C GLY A 325 5.86 -1.98 -13.84
N ALA A 326 6.94 -1.75 -13.09
CA ALA A 326 8.15 -2.58 -13.17
C ALA A 326 7.89 -4.02 -12.69
N ALA A 327 7.11 -4.20 -11.61
CA ALA A 327 6.68 -5.50 -11.13
C ALA A 327 5.91 -6.26 -12.22
N ALA A 328 5.01 -5.55 -12.92
CA ALA A 328 4.24 -6.08 -14.02
C ALA A 328 5.13 -6.60 -15.15
N LEU A 329 6.16 -5.85 -15.51
CA LEU A 329 7.11 -6.25 -16.53
C LEU A 329 7.91 -7.49 -16.12
N VAL A 330 8.34 -7.57 -14.86
CA VAL A 330 9.08 -8.73 -14.35
C VAL A 330 8.20 -9.97 -14.32
N ALA A 331 6.96 -9.87 -13.80
CA ALA A 331 6.01 -10.96 -13.82
C ALA A 331 5.70 -11.41 -15.25
N SER A 332 5.56 -10.47 -16.20
CA SER A 332 5.33 -10.79 -17.61
C SER A 332 6.45 -11.62 -18.23
N ALA A 333 7.70 -11.33 -17.87
CA ALA A 333 8.86 -12.05 -18.34
C ALA A 333 8.97 -13.46 -17.72
N GLY A 334 8.55 -13.61 -16.45
CA GLY A 334 8.58 -14.88 -15.72
C GLY A 334 7.46 -15.85 -16.10
N GLU A 335 6.24 -15.34 -16.24
CA GLU A 335 5.03 -16.17 -16.45
C GLU A 335 4.68 -16.38 -17.93
N ARG A 336 5.55 -15.92 -18.85
CA ARG A 336 5.29 -15.88 -20.30
C ARG A 336 4.00 -15.16 -20.66
N TRP A 337 3.53 -14.27 -19.80
CA TRP A 337 2.38 -13.44 -20.11
C TRP A 337 2.73 -12.52 -21.27
N THR A 338 1.78 -12.31 -22.16
CA THR A 338 1.88 -11.19 -23.09
C THR A 338 1.92 -9.88 -22.30
N LEU A 339 2.58 -8.85 -22.86
CA LEU A 339 2.56 -7.49 -22.29
C LEU A 339 1.12 -7.01 -22.03
N ALA A 340 0.16 -7.42 -22.87
CA ALA A 340 -1.26 -7.11 -22.69
C ALA A 340 -1.87 -7.78 -21.44
N GLN A 341 -1.57 -9.05 -21.19
CA GLN A 341 -2.04 -9.77 -19.99
C GLN A 341 -1.41 -9.21 -18.71
N ALA A 342 -0.12 -8.92 -18.73
CA ALA A 342 0.55 -8.27 -17.61
C ALA A 342 0.00 -6.85 -17.38
N TRP A 343 -0.13 -6.06 -18.45
CA TRP A 343 -0.75 -4.75 -18.36
C TRP A 343 -2.17 -4.84 -17.80
N HIS A 344 -2.96 -5.82 -18.22
CA HIS A 344 -4.32 -6.05 -17.71
C HIS A 344 -4.34 -6.38 -16.20
N HIS A 345 -3.57 -7.38 -15.78
CA HIS A 345 -3.48 -7.80 -14.39
C HIS A 345 -3.05 -6.64 -13.48
N TYR A 346 -2.06 -5.86 -13.95
CA TYR A 346 -1.49 -4.76 -13.18
C TYR A 346 -2.21 -3.42 -13.39
N THR A 347 -3.06 -3.24 -14.40
CA THR A 347 -3.95 -2.07 -14.49
C THR A 347 -5.15 -2.20 -13.57
N GLY A 348 -5.68 -3.42 -13.37
CA GLY A 348 -6.66 -3.69 -12.32
C GLY A 348 -6.10 -3.41 -10.93
N ALA A 349 -4.93 -3.99 -10.62
CA ALA A 349 -4.22 -3.73 -9.37
C ALA A 349 -3.77 -2.26 -9.25
N GLY A 350 -3.31 -1.68 -10.34
CA GLY A 350 -2.85 -0.29 -10.45
C GLY A 350 -3.98 0.71 -10.26
N TYR A 351 -5.19 0.43 -10.76
CA TYR A 351 -6.37 1.25 -10.50
C TYR A 351 -6.83 1.13 -9.04
N GLY A 352 -6.87 -0.09 -8.50
CA GLY A 352 -7.14 -0.31 -7.08
C GLY A 352 -6.17 0.50 -6.20
N PHE A 353 -4.86 0.39 -6.46
CA PHE A 353 -3.83 1.17 -5.81
C PHE A 353 -4.01 2.67 -6.02
N ALA A 354 -4.30 3.10 -7.25
CA ALA A 354 -4.45 4.51 -7.57
C ALA A 354 -5.65 5.14 -6.87
N SER A 355 -6.77 4.41 -6.81
CA SER A 355 -7.98 4.82 -6.08
C SER A 355 -7.75 4.90 -4.57
N ALA A 356 -6.93 4.00 -4.00
CA ALA A 356 -6.50 4.08 -2.61
C ALA A 356 -5.61 5.31 -2.37
N GLY A 357 -4.67 5.58 -3.29
CA GLY A 357 -3.77 6.73 -3.24
C GLY A 357 -4.45 8.08 -3.53
N LEU A 358 -5.62 8.10 -4.16
CA LEU A 358 -6.40 9.30 -4.43
C LEU A 358 -6.68 10.08 -3.14
N ARG A 359 -7.09 9.39 -2.07
CA ARG A 359 -7.36 10.02 -0.77
C ARG A 359 -6.10 10.68 -0.22
N THR A 360 -4.96 9.99 -0.29
CA THR A 360 -3.65 10.52 0.13
C THR A 360 -3.27 11.76 -0.67
N CYS A 361 -3.46 11.74 -1.98
CA CYS A 361 -3.17 12.88 -2.86
C CYS A 361 -4.05 14.09 -2.53
N LEU A 362 -5.35 13.88 -2.33
CA LEU A 362 -6.28 14.96 -1.95
C LEU A 362 -5.92 15.55 -0.58
N VAL A 363 -5.64 14.72 0.43
CA VAL A 363 -5.23 15.17 1.76
C VAL A 363 -3.90 15.94 1.69
N ALA A 364 -2.92 15.44 0.93
CA ALA A 364 -1.64 16.12 0.76
C ALA A 364 -1.81 17.48 0.04
N GLY A 365 -2.62 17.54 -1.01
CA GLY A 365 -2.95 18.77 -1.73
C GLY A 365 -3.64 19.79 -0.84
N LEU A 366 -4.67 19.38 -0.11
CA LEU A 366 -5.38 20.24 0.86
C LEU A 366 -4.45 20.72 1.99
N LEU A 367 -3.63 19.82 2.54
CA LEU A 367 -2.65 20.19 3.58
C LEU A 367 -1.67 21.24 3.06
N LEU A 368 -1.13 21.05 1.85
CA LEU A 368 -0.22 22.01 1.22
C LEU A 368 -0.88 23.37 1.02
N LEU A 369 -2.11 23.40 0.51
CA LEU A 369 -2.87 24.63 0.36
C LEU A 369 -3.08 25.32 1.71
N CYS A 370 -3.48 24.58 2.74
CA CYS A 370 -3.80 25.11 4.07
C CYS A 370 -2.56 25.46 4.94
N TRP A 371 -1.40 24.90 4.62
CA TRP A 371 -0.19 24.99 5.46
C TRP A 371 0.29 26.43 5.77
N PRO A 372 0.24 27.40 4.84
CA PRO A 372 0.63 28.78 5.13
C PRO A 372 -0.09 29.39 6.33
N TRP A 373 -1.35 28.98 6.58
CA TRP A 373 -2.14 29.40 7.73
C TRP A 373 -1.87 28.55 8.97
N LEU A 374 -1.77 27.23 8.81
CA LEU A 374 -1.54 26.28 9.92
C LEU A 374 -0.14 26.40 10.54
N SER A 375 0.88 26.71 9.74
CA SER A 375 2.29 26.79 10.15
C SER A 375 2.56 27.77 11.28
N GLY A 376 1.70 28.78 11.48
CA GLY A 376 1.84 29.76 12.56
C GLY A 376 1.57 29.18 13.95
N GLY A 377 0.58 28.29 14.06
CA GLY A 377 0.21 27.64 15.32
C GLY A 377 0.97 26.34 15.60
N TRP A 378 1.50 25.70 14.54
CA TRP A 378 2.12 24.39 14.63
C TRP A 378 3.20 24.24 15.72
N PRO A 379 4.21 25.14 15.83
CA PRO A 379 5.25 24.99 16.86
C PRO A 379 4.71 25.06 18.30
N ALA A 380 3.60 25.77 18.51
CA ALA A 380 3.00 25.90 19.84
C ALA A 380 2.43 24.57 20.36
N LEU A 381 2.07 23.63 19.47
CA LEU A 381 1.63 22.30 19.85
C LEU A 381 2.76 21.49 20.50
N TRP A 382 4.00 21.72 20.06
CA TRP A 382 5.16 20.87 20.37
C TRP A 382 6.10 21.45 21.41
N THR A 383 6.07 22.76 21.64
CA THR A 383 6.91 23.40 22.66
C THR A 383 6.09 24.27 23.60
N ARG A 384 6.50 24.31 24.88
CA ARG A 384 5.88 25.20 25.89
C ARG A 384 6.27 26.67 25.71
N GLY A 385 7.42 26.95 25.09
CA GLY A 385 7.87 28.31 24.81
C GLY A 385 7.17 28.92 23.59
N ARG A 386 6.63 30.14 23.74
CA ARG A 386 6.28 30.99 22.60
C ARG A 386 7.55 31.67 22.09
N GLY A 387 8.10 31.18 20.99
CA GLY A 387 9.12 31.91 20.23
C GLY A 387 8.44 32.97 19.34
N PRO A 388 9.06 34.14 19.10
CA PRO A 388 8.61 35.00 18.02
C PRO A 388 8.71 34.22 16.72
N VAL A 389 7.73 34.39 15.83
CA VAL A 389 7.69 33.69 14.55
C VAL A 389 7.67 34.72 13.43
N ARG A 390 8.73 34.75 12.61
CA ARG A 390 8.78 35.65 11.46
C ARG A 390 7.77 35.19 10.40
N ARG A 391 6.80 36.06 10.07
CA ARG A 391 5.90 35.84 8.92
C ARG A 391 6.74 35.69 7.66
N ARG A 392 6.36 34.75 6.80
CA ARG A 392 7.02 34.53 5.53
C ARG A 392 6.02 34.60 4.39
N THR A 393 6.45 35.20 3.30
CA THR A 393 5.79 35.15 1.99
C THR A 393 6.21 33.87 1.28
N GLY A 394 5.25 32.99 1.00
CA GLY A 394 5.55 31.68 0.41
C GLY A 394 4.34 30.93 -0.15
N THR A 395 3.16 31.56 -0.18
CA THR A 395 1.91 30.91 -0.58
C THR A 395 1.98 30.38 -2.02
N ALA A 396 2.62 31.11 -2.94
CA ALA A 396 2.79 30.66 -4.32
C ALA A 396 3.53 29.31 -4.43
N LEU A 397 4.56 29.08 -3.61
CA LEU A 397 5.31 27.82 -3.60
C LEU A 397 4.45 26.65 -3.09
N HIS A 398 3.57 26.90 -2.13
CA HIS A 398 2.64 25.90 -1.61
C HIS A 398 1.56 25.55 -2.63
N VAL A 399 1.00 26.56 -3.30
CA VAL A 399 0.04 26.36 -4.39
C VAL A 399 0.69 25.56 -5.51
N ALA A 400 1.88 25.94 -5.96
CA ALA A 400 2.61 25.21 -7.00
C ALA A 400 2.88 23.75 -6.61
N ALA A 401 3.29 23.50 -5.36
CA ALA A 401 3.49 22.14 -4.86
C ALA A 401 2.17 21.35 -4.74
N ALA A 402 1.07 22.00 -4.36
CA ALA A 402 -0.24 21.37 -4.23
C ALA A 402 -0.84 20.94 -5.57
N LEU A 403 -0.51 21.65 -6.67
CA LEU A 403 -0.96 21.27 -8.00
C LEU A 403 -0.50 19.87 -8.41
N ILE A 404 0.65 19.38 -7.90
CA ILE A 404 1.18 18.05 -8.24
C ILE A 404 0.25 16.93 -7.75
N PRO A 405 0.00 16.75 -6.43
CA PRO A 405 -0.92 15.72 -5.97
C PRO A 405 -2.35 15.93 -6.46
N LEU A 406 -2.80 17.17 -6.65
CA LEU A 406 -4.14 17.44 -7.19
C LEU A 406 -4.27 17.05 -8.67
N ALA A 407 -3.23 17.28 -9.48
CA ALA A 407 -3.21 16.83 -10.87
C ALA A 407 -3.19 15.30 -10.95
N VAL A 408 -2.44 14.64 -10.08
CA VAL A 408 -2.45 13.17 -9.97
C VAL A 408 -3.83 12.67 -9.58
N ALA A 409 -4.45 13.27 -8.56
CA ALA A 409 -5.82 12.93 -8.15
C ALA A 409 -6.83 13.11 -9.30
N ALA A 410 -6.74 14.22 -10.03
CA ALA A 410 -7.58 14.49 -11.19
C ALA A 410 -7.35 13.48 -12.32
N ALA A 411 -6.09 13.09 -12.59
CA ALA A 411 -5.76 12.08 -13.58
C ALA A 411 -6.34 10.71 -13.20
N VAL A 412 -6.20 10.28 -11.94
CA VAL A 412 -6.80 9.04 -11.44
C VAL A 412 -8.33 9.07 -11.57
N PHE A 413 -8.97 10.21 -11.29
CA PHE A 413 -10.42 10.37 -11.44
C PHE A 413 -10.87 10.36 -12.92
N ALA A 414 -10.05 10.92 -13.81
CA ALA A 414 -10.34 10.97 -15.25
C ALA A 414 -10.19 9.60 -15.93
N VAL A 415 -9.32 8.73 -15.41
CA VAL A 415 -9.23 7.34 -15.84
C VAL A 415 -10.48 6.60 -15.33
N ARG A 416 -11.53 6.56 -16.15
CA ARG A 416 -12.72 5.74 -15.86
C ARG A 416 -12.27 4.28 -15.78
N PRO A 417 -12.55 3.55 -14.70
CA PRO A 417 -12.26 2.13 -14.66
C PRO A 417 -13.06 1.46 -15.78
N VAL A 418 -12.41 0.63 -16.58
CA VAL A 418 -13.15 -0.37 -17.35
C VAL A 418 -13.87 -1.23 -16.30
N PRO A 419 -15.20 -1.39 -16.37
CA PRO A 419 -15.93 -2.17 -15.37
C PRO A 419 -15.30 -3.55 -15.19
N PRO A 420 -15.10 -4.04 -13.96
CA PRO A 420 -14.57 -5.38 -13.70
C PRO A 420 -15.31 -6.46 -14.49
N ALA A 421 -16.62 -6.32 -14.69
CA ALA A 421 -17.42 -7.26 -15.47
C ALA A 421 -17.06 -7.32 -16.97
N GLN A 422 -16.49 -6.28 -17.56
CA GLN A 422 -16.04 -6.28 -18.96
C GLN A 422 -14.60 -6.80 -19.11
N LEU A 423 -13.81 -6.73 -18.04
CA LEU A 423 -12.39 -7.07 -18.01
C LEU A 423 -12.10 -8.58 -18.03
N TRP A 424 -13.02 -9.42 -17.58
CA TRP A 424 -12.83 -10.89 -17.51
C TRP A 424 -13.38 -11.65 -18.73
N SER A 425 -13.92 -10.94 -19.73
CA SER A 425 -14.24 -11.62 -20.99
C SER A 425 -12.93 -12.01 -21.68
N LEU A 426 -12.74 -13.32 -21.90
CA LEU A 426 -11.62 -13.90 -22.65
C LEU A 426 -11.45 -13.28 -24.06
N ASP A 427 -12.47 -12.54 -24.53
CA ASP A 427 -12.49 -11.87 -25.82
C ASP A 427 -11.92 -10.45 -25.81
N TYR A 428 -11.57 -9.86 -24.65
CA TYR A 428 -11.03 -8.50 -24.60
C TYR A 428 -9.71 -8.32 -25.39
N PRO A 429 -8.72 -9.25 -25.32
CA PRO A 429 -7.52 -9.15 -26.16
C PRO A 429 -7.87 -9.25 -27.65
N ALA A 430 -8.82 -10.11 -28.02
CA ALA A 430 -9.24 -10.28 -29.40
C ALA A 430 -9.97 -9.04 -29.95
N ARG A 431 -10.87 -8.43 -29.15
CA ARG A 431 -11.55 -7.17 -29.49
C ARG A 431 -10.60 -5.99 -29.61
N LEU A 432 -9.68 -5.82 -28.65
CA LEU A 432 -8.71 -4.72 -28.69
C LEU A 432 -7.76 -4.87 -29.89
N THR A 433 -7.35 -6.11 -30.22
CA THR A 433 -6.54 -6.39 -31.41
C THR A 433 -7.33 -6.11 -32.70
N ALA A 434 -8.62 -6.43 -32.74
CA ALA A 434 -9.49 -6.12 -33.88
C ALA A 434 -9.75 -4.60 -34.02
N GLU A 435 -9.94 -3.88 -32.92
CA GLU A 435 -10.14 -2.42 -32.92
C GLU A 435 -8.85 -1.65 -33.28
N LEU A 436 -7.70 -2.06 -32.75
CA LEU A 436 -6.42 -1.41 -33.01
C LEU A 436 -5.82 -1.76 -34.38
N SER A 437 -6.15 -2.93 -34.93
CA SER A 437 -5.68 -3.31 -36.28
C SER A 437 -6.41 -2.57 -37.40
N GLY A 438 -7.40 -1.73 -37.08
CA GLY A 438 -8.15 -0.97 -38.09
C GLY A 438 -8.90 -1.84 -39.08
N VAL A 439 -8.97 -3.15 -38.84
CA VAL A 439 -9.82 -4.07 -39.59
C VAL A 439 -11.22 -3.88 -39.05
N GLY A 440 -11.86 -2.80 -39.50
CA GLY A 440 -13.26 -2.52 -39.26
C GLY A 440 -14.11 -3.66 -39.83
N SER A 441 -14.34 -4.69 -39.03
CA SER A 441 -15.62 -5.38 -39.12
C SER A 441 -16.61 -4.48 -38.42
N ALA A 442 -17.32 -3.68 -39.21
CA ALA A 442 -18.55 -3.07 -38.76
C ALA A 442 -19.49 -4.20 -38.32
N THR A 443 -19.41 -4.61 -37.07
CA THR A 443 -20.50 -5.33 -36.42
C THR A 443 -21.62 -4.31 -36.26
N THR A 444 -22.45 -4.22 -37.30
CA THR A 444 -23.86 -3.88 -37.12
C THR A 444 -24.35 -4.57 -35.86
N PRO A 445 -25.04 -3.87 -34.94
CA PRO A 445 -25.67 -4.53 -33.79
C PRO A 445 -26.54 -5.64 -34.37
N ARG A 446 -26.13 -6.89 -34.17
CA ARG A 446 -26.97 -8.02 -34.56
C ARG A 446 -28.23 -7.90 -33.70
N PRO A 447 -29.43 -7.97 -34.28
CA PRO A 447 -30.65 -7.95 -33.48
C PRO A 447 -30.51 -9.02 -32.39
N GLY A 448 -30.90 -8.68 -31.16
CA GLY A 448 -30.99 -9.66 -30.08
C GLY A 448 -31.83 -10.86 -30.56
N PRO A 449 -31.69 -12.03 -29.94
CA PRO A 449 -32.43 -13.22 -30.36
C PRO A 449 -33.91 -12.85 -30.54
N ASP A 450 -34.43 -13.05 -31.76
CA ASP A 450 -35.85 -12.84 -32.07
C ASP A 450 -36.64 -13.82 -31.22
N LEU A 451 -37.06 -13.36 -30.04
CA LEU A 451 -38.10 -14.03 -29.28
C LEU A 451 -39.36 -13.97 -30.16
N PRO A 452 -40.12 -15.08 -30.30
CA PRO A 452 -41.34 -15.07 -31.10
C PRO A 452 -42.26 -13.94 -30.63
N GLU A 453 -42.86 -13.22 -31.59
CA GLU A 453 -43.86 -12.17 -31.31
C GLU A 453 -44.93 -12.74 -30.35
N GLY A 454 -44.91 -12.31 -29.08
CA GLY A 454 -45.77 -12.86 -28.02
C GLY A 454 -45.04 -13.45 -26.81
N ALA A 455 -43.71 -13.44 -26.75
CA ALA A 455 -42.94 -13.78 -25.55
C ALA A 455 -43.07 -12.70 -24.45
N GLY A 456 -44.27 -12.60 -23.86
CA GLY A 456 -44.52 -11.81 -22.66
C GLY A 456 -44.24 -12.60 -21.37
N PRO A 457 -44.33 -11.93 -20.19
CA PRO A 457 -44.28 -12.61 -18.89
C PRO A 457 -45.42 -13.62 -18.79
N GLY A 458 -45.09 -14.92 -18.96
CA GLY A 458 -46.10 -15.99 -19.08
C GLY A 458 -45.87 -16.98 -20.22
N TRP A 459 -44.85 -16.81 -21.06
CA TRP A 459 -44.56 -17.76 -22.14
C TRP A 459 -44.14 -19.14 -21.60
N THR A 460 -44.86 -20.21 -21.98
CA THR A 460 -44.70 -21.59 -21.45
C THR A 460 -44.03 -22.57 -22.41
N GLY A 461 -43.15 -22.12 -23.29
CA GLY A 461 -42.32 -23.02 -24.12
C GLY A 461 -42.98 -23.48 -25.42
N GLY A 462 -42.72 -22.74 -26.50
CA GLY A 462 -42.63 -23.31 -27.85
C GLY A 462 -41.16 -23.69 -28.13
N PRO A 463 -40.89 -24.57 -29.12
CA PRO A 463 -39.52 -24.91 -29.51
C PRO A 463 -38.75 -23.63 -29.83
N LEU A 464 -37.63 -23.40 -29.14
CA LEU A 464 -36.73 -22.30 -29.47
C LEU A 464 -36.24 -22.50 -30.90
N THR A 465 -36.35 -21.45 -31.72
CA THR A 465 -35.99 -21.51 -33.15
C THR A 465 -34.50 -21.82 -33.36
N TYR A 466 -33.67 -21.61 -32.33
CA TYR A 466 -32.25 -21.88 -32.34
C TYR A 466 -31.78 -22.43 -30.99
N PRO A 467 -30.76 -23.30 -30.98
CA PRO A 467 -30.17 -23.76 -29.74
C PRO A 467 -29.50 -22.60 -29.01
N VAL A 468 -29.88 -22.37 -27.75
CA VAL A 468 -29.27 -21.34 -26.90
C VAL A 468 -28.15 -21.98 -26.11
N ARG A 469 -26.92 -21.52 -26.32
CA ARG A 469 -25.77 -21.90 -25.50
C ARG A 469 -25.56 -20.89 -24.38
N LEU A 470 -25.46 -21.39 -23.17
CA LEU A 470 -25.18 -20.62 -21.97
C LEU A 470 -23.89 -21.14 -21.34
N ARG A 471 -23.08 -20.27 -20.75
CA ARG A 471 -21.88 -20.65 -20.02
C ARG A 471 -22.02 -20.28 -18.55
N THR A 472 -21.62 -21.20 -17.66
CA THR A 472 -21.50 -20.88 -16.24
C THR A 472 -20.33 -19.93 -16.03
N VAL A 473 -20.60 -18.74 -15.47
CA VAL A 473 -19.58 -17.74 -15.11
C VAL A 473 -19.33 -17.64 -13.62
N ALA A 474 -20.30 -18.07 -12.81
CA ALA A 474 -20.16 -18.11 -11.36
C ALA A 474 -21.01 -19.22 -10.77
N VAL A 475 -20.50 -19.85 -9.71
CA VAL A 475 -21.27 -20.70 -8.80
C VAL A 475 -21.61 -19.84 -7.58
N VAL A 476 -22.88 -19.50 -7.43
CA VAL A 476 -23.41 -18.62 -6.37
C VAL A 476 -23.47 -19.36 -5.04
N SER A 477 -23.88 -20.62 -5.06
CA SER A 477 -23.83 -21.49 -3.88
C SER A 477 -23.64 -22.95 -4.28
N LEU A 478 -22.97 -23.70 -3.41
CA LEU A 478 -22.77 -25.15 -3.51
C LEU A 478 -23.03 -25.73 -2.12
N THR A 479 -24.27 -26.15 -1.86
CA THR A 479 -24.71 -26.69 -0.57
C THR A 479 -24.70 -28.20 -0.63
N ARG A 480 -23.90 -28.86 0.20
CA ARG A 480 -23.89 -30.33 0.29
C ARG A 480 -25.19 -30.84 0.91
N LEU A 481 -25.82 -31.80 0.25
CA LEU A 481 -27.00 -32.53 0.72
C LEU A 481 -26.64 -33.90 1.34
N GLY A 482 -25.49 -34.49 0.96
CA GLY A 482 -24.96 -35.75 1.53
C GLY A 482 -23.56 -36.11 0.98
N GLY A 483 -22.86 -37.08 1.58
CA GLY A 483 -21.53 -37.61 1.16
C GLY A 483 -20.29 -36.90 1.73
N SER A 484 -19.10 -37.15 1.17
CA SER A 484 -17.80 -36.68 1.71
C SER A 484 -17.47 -35.22 1.37
N ASP A 485 -16.67 -34.54 2.22
CA ASP A 485 -16.29 -33.13 2.03
C ASP A 485 -15.26 -32.91 0.90
N GLY A 486 -14.59 -33.98 0.45
CA GLY A 486 -13.44 -33.90 -0.45
C GLY A 486 -13.75 -33.46 -1.89
N ARG A 487 -15.01 -33.47 -2.31
CA ARG A 487 -15.40 -33.25 -3.72
C ARG A 487 -16.01 -31.87 -4.02
N ALA A 488 -16.20 -31.02 -3.02
CA ALA A 488 -16.83 -29.71 -3.22
C ALA A 488 -16.02 -28.79 -4.16
N ALA A 489 -14.69 -28.78 -4.02
CA ALA A 489 -13.80 -28.00 -4.89
C ALA A 489 -13.83 -28.51 -6.34
N GLU A 490 -13.89 -29.83 -6.53
CA GLU A 490 -13.96 -30.45 -7.85
C GLU A 490 -15.32 -30.18 -8.53
N ALA A 491 -16.42 -30.30 -7.77
CA ALA A 491 -17.75 -29.94 -8.24
C ALA A 491 -17.81 -28.46 -8.68
N ASN A 492 -17.23 -27.56 -7.88
CA ASN A 492 -17.15 -26.14 -8.23
C ASN A 492 -16.34 -25.90 -9.52
N ALA A 493 -15.19 -26.56 -9.65
CA ALA A 493 -14.33 -26.45 -10.83
C ALA A 493 -14.97 -27.00 -12.11
N ILE A 494 -15.74 -28.09 -12.02
CA ILE A 494 -16.48 -28.64 -13.17
C ILE A 494 -17.60 -27.70 -13.60
N LEU A 495 -18.34 -27.14 -12.63
CA LEU A 495 -19.43 -26.22 -12.90
C LEU A 495 -18.93 -24.91 -13.52
N LEU A 496 -17.81 -24.37 -13.03
CA LEU A 496 -17.11 -23.23 -13.62
C LEU A 496 -16.57 -23.60 -15.01
N GLY A 497 -17.22 -23.08 -16.05
CA GLY A 497 -16.85 -23.38 -17.44
C GLY A 497 -17.67 -24.48 -18.11
N SER A 498 -18.62 -25.11 -17.40
CA SER A 498 -19.65 -25.92 -18.05
C SER A 498 -20.45 -25.07 -19.05
N THR A 499 -20.78 -25.69 -20.18
CA THR A 499 -21.66 -25.09 -21.19
C THR A 499 -22.99 -25.82 -21.20
N TRP A 500 -24.06 -25.06 -21.35
CA TRP A 500 -25.44 -25.53 -21.30
C TRP A 500 -26.07 -25.23 -22.64
N GLU A 501 -26.61 -26.23 -23.30
CA GLU A 501 -27.24 -26.08 -24.61
C GLU A 501 -28.71 -26.43 -24.49
N PHE A 502 -29.58 -25.43 -24.63
CA PHE A 502 -30.98 -25.69 -24.94
C PHE A 502 -31.05 -26.15 -26.39
N THR A 503 -31.43 -27.40 -26.63
CA THR A 503 -31.59 -27.96 -27.96
C THR A 503 -32.95 -27.58 -28.54
N ALA A 504 -33.08 -27.66 -29.87
CA ALA A 504 -34.30 -27.28 -30.58
C ALA A 504 -35.54 -28.11 -30.19
N ASP A 505 -35.34 -29.32 -29.65
CA ASP A 505 -36.39 -30.19 -29.09
C ASP A 505 -36.72 -29.88 -27.62
N GLY A 506 -36.24 -28.75 -27.08
CA GLY A 506 -36.56 -28.28 -25.73
C GLY A 506 -35.76 -28.96 -24.61
N ARG A 507 -34.76 -29.77 -24.93
CA ARG A 507 -33.89 -30.40 -23.92
C ARG A 507 -32.78 -29.43 -23.50
N LEU A 508 -32.32 -29.52 -22.26
CA LEU A 508 -31.15 -28.80 -21.79
C LEU A 508 -30.02 -29.80 -21.60
N VAL A 509 -28.93 -29.61 -22.33
CA VAL A 509 -27.76 -30.49 -22.30
C VAL A 509 -26.64 -29.76 -21.59
N CYS A 510 -26.16 -30.30 -20.47
CA CYS A 510 -24.95 -29.82 -19.81
C CYS A 510 -23.73 -30.51 -20.40
N ARG A 511 -22.76 -29.73 -20.84
CA ARG A 511 -21.43 -30.19 -21.28
C ARG A 511 -20.41 -29.71 -20.23
N PRO A 512 -19.98 -30.61 -19.33
CA PRO A 512 -19.07 -30.25 -18.26
C PRO A 512 -17.71 -29.78 -18.80
N ALA A 513 -17.04 -28.89 -18.07
CA ALA A 513 -15.65 -28.58 -18.35
C ALA A 513 -14.75 -29.82 -18.21
N GLY A 514 -13.65 -29.89 -18.98
CA GLY A 514 -12.66 -30.97 -18.86
C GLY A 514 -12.93 -32.24 -19.67
N GLY A 515 -13.76 -32.18 -20.72
CA GLY A 515 -13.90 -33.28 -21.69
C GLY A 515 -14.72 -34.47 -21.20
N ARG A 516 -15.46 -34.33 -20.09
CA ARG A 516 -16.39 -35.36 -19.60
C ARG A 516 -17.61 -35.46 -20.53
N LYS A 517 -18.23 -36.65 -20.58
CA LYS A 517 -19.38 -36.90 -21.46
C LYS A 517 -20.53 -35.92 -21.17
N PRO A 518 -21.24 -35.41 -22.20
CA PRO A 518 -22.42 -34.56 -22.01
C PRO A 518 -23.48 -35.26 -21.18
N VAL A 519 -24.14 -34.51 -20.29
CA VAL A 519 -25.29 -34.96 -19.50
C VAL A 519 -26.53 -34.33 -20.12
N GLY A 520 -27.34 -35.15 -20.80
CA GLY A 520 -28.61 -34.72 -21.39
C GLY A 520 -29.77 -34.99 -20.45
N GLY A 521 -30.59 -33.98 -20.15
CA GLY A 521 -31.88 -34.14 -19.48
C GLY A 521 -33.02 -33.73 -20.41
N THR A 522 -34.12 -34.49 -20.38
CA THR A 522 -35.39 -34.06 -20.99
C THR A 522 -36.13 -33.17 -20.00
N PHE A 523 -36.44 -31.95 -20.39
CA PHE A 523 -37.17 -31.03 -19.54
C PHE A 523 -38.54 -30.74 -20.16
N THR A 524 -39.58 -30.87 -19.35
CA THR A 524 -40.93 -30.41 -19.65
C THR A 524 -41.16 -29.12 -18.89
N ALA A 525 -41.49 -28.04 -19.61
CA ALA A 525 -41.85 -26.77 -19.01
C ALA A 525 -43.31 -26.84 -18.54
N ASP A 526 -43.54 -26.85 -17.22
CA ASP A 526 -44.87 -26.74 -16.63
C ASP A 526 -45.08 -25.30 -16.13
N GLY A 527 -45.61 -24.45 -17.01
CA GLY A 527 -45.82 -23.04 -16.71
C GLY A 527 -44.58 -22.17 -16.94
N PRO A 528 -44.63 -20.87 -16.59
CA PRO A 528 -43.68 -19.89 -17.10
C PRO A 528 -42.26 -20.00 -16.50
N TRP A 529 -42.07 -20.74 -15.40
CA TRP A 529 -40.80 -20.76 -14.66
C TRP A 529 -40.45 -22.10 -13.99
N HIS A 530 -41.10 -23.21 -14.35
CA HIS A 530 -40.79 -24.54 -13.79
C HIS A 530 -40.42 -25.52 -14.89
N LEU A 531 -39.19 -26.04 -14.82
CA LEU A 531 -38.72 -27.15 -15.63
C LEU A 531 -38.83 -28.42 -14.78
N SER A 532 -39.61 -29.41 -15.21
CA SER A 532 -39.65 -30.75 -14.60
C SER A 532 -38.84 -31.72 -15.45
N VAL A 533 -38.13 -32.67 -14.83
CA VAL A 533 -37.32 -33.66 -15.55
C VAL A 533 -38.07 -34.99 -15.56
N ALA A 534 -38.25 -35.56 -16.75
CA ALA A 534 -38.79 -36.90 -16.93
C ALA A 534 -37.66 -37.82 -17.46
N ALA A 535 -37.02 -38.53 -16.51
CA ALA A 535 -36.07 -39.62 -16.69
C ALA A 535 -34.75 -39.32 -17.46
N PHE A 536 -33.64 -39.80 -16.90
CA PHE A 536 -32.35 -39.94 -17.59
C PHE A 536 -32.25 -41.33 -18.26
N PRO A 537 -31.56 -41.47 -19.41
CA PRO A 537 -31.25 -42.78 -19.98
C PRO A 537 -30.43 -43.64 -19.01
N ALA A 538 -30.75 -44.93 -18.92
CA ALA A 538 -30.21 -45.88 -17.93
C ALA A 538 -28.71 -46.24 -18.09
N ASP A 539 -27.98 -45.61 -19.00
CA ASP A 539 -26.59 -45.95 -19.32
C ASP A 539 -25.55 -45.10 -18.56
N PHE A 540 -25.96 -44.51 -17.43
CA PHE A 540 -25.08 -43.87 -16.46
C PHE A 540 -25.49 -44.28 -15.04
N THR A 541 -24.58 -44.91 -14.31
CA THR A 541 -24.74 -45.23 -12.88
C THR A 541 -24.43 -44.05 -11.94
N ASP A 542 -23.91 -42.93 -12.46
CA ASP A 542 -23.11 -42.03 -11.60
C ASP A 542 -23.65 -40.61 -11.39
N LEU A 543 -24.84 -40.28 -11.92
CA LEU A 543 -25.53 -39.01 -11.68
C LEU A 543 -27.05 -39.21 -11.65
N ALA A 544 -27.64 -39.21 -10.45
CA ALA A 544 -29.08 -39.15 -10.26
C ALA A 544 -29.48 -37.73 -9.82
N SER A 545 -30.48 -37.14 -10.46
CA SER A 545 -31.11 -35.90 -9.96
C SER A 545 -32.62 -36.06 -9.96
N ASP A 546 -33.25 -35.85 -8.80
CA ASP A 546 -34.71 -35.96 -8.64
C ASP A 546 -35.47 -34.68 -9.03
N SER A 547 -34.79 -33.55 -9.18
CA SER A 547 -35.38 -32.31 -9.72
C SER A 547 -34.34 -31.26 -10.07
N ILE A 548 -34.62 -30.48 -11.11
CA ILE A 548 -33.93 -29.22 -11.44
C ILE A 548 -35.00 -28.14 -11.38
N THR A 549 -34.76 -27.06 -10.63
CA THR A 549 -35.67 -25.90 -10.62
C THR A 549 -34.87 -24.69 -11.05
N GLY A 550 -35.31 -24.00 -12.10
CA GLY A 550 -34.57 -22.89 -12.70
C GLY A 550 -35.42 -21.64 -12.79
N ARG A 551 -34.86 -20.49 -12.40
CA ARG A 551 -35.43 -19.17 -12.66
C ARG A 551 -34.58 -18.47 -13.71
N PHE A 552 -35.17 -18.19 -14.86
CA PHE A 552 -34.53 -17.39 -15.90
C PHE A 552 -35.05 -15.97 -15.83
N ASP A 553 -34.18 -14.98 -15.75
CA ASP A 553 -34.53 -13.57 -15.91
C ASP A 553 -33.83 -13.05 -17.16
N PHE A 554 -34.50 -13.24 -18.31
CA PHE A 554 -34.03 -12.73 -19.59
C PHE A 554 -34.18 -11.21 -19.72
N THR A 555 -34.83 -10.54 -18.75
CA THR A 555 -34.99 -9.08 -18.73
C THR A 555 -33.89 -8.37 -17.95
N ALA A 556 -33.12 -9.09 -17.13
CA ALA A 556 -31.90 -8.59 -16.50
C ALA A 556 -30.83 -8.25 -17.56
N THR A 557 -30.00 -7.23 -17.29
CA THR A 557 -28.87 -6.86 -18.16
C THR A 557 -27.56 -6.97 -17.38
N PRO A 558 -26.74 -8.03 -17.58
CA PRO A 558 -26.93 -9.12 -18.53
C PRO A 558 -28.04 -10.11 -18.10
N PRO A 559 -28.62 -10.88 -19.05
CA PRO A 559 -29.59 -11.94 -18.75
C PRO A 559 -29.02 -12.88 -17.70
N ARG A 560 -29.81 -13.20 -16.68
CA ARG A 560 -29.36 -14.02 -15.55
C ARG A 560 -30.26 -15.24 -15.43
N ALA A 561 -29.68 -16.42 -15.46
CA ALA A 561 -30.36 -17.64 -15.05
C ALA A 561 -29.80 -18.10 -13.71
N GLU A 562 -30.67 -18.39 -12.76
CA GLU A 562 -30.35 -19.13 -11.54
C GLU A 562 -30.93 -20.53 -11.67
N LEU A 563 -30.04 -21.52 -11.81
CA LEU A 563 -30.42 -22.92 -11.82
C LEU A 563 -30.14 -23.52 -10.45
N GLN A 564 -31.18 -24.04 -9.81
CA GLN A 564 -31.08 -24.89 -8.65
C GLN A 564 -31.04 -26.36 -9.12
N TRP A 565 -29.92 -27.04 -8.86
CA TRP A 565 -29.73 -28.42 -9.30
C TRP A 565 -29.07 -29.25 -8.20
N SER A 566 -29.64 -30.43 -7.94
CA SER A 566 -29.01 -31.48 -7.13
C SER A 566 -28.14 -32.39 -8.00
N ILE A 567 -26.83 -32.30 -7.81
CA ILE A 567 -25.84 -33.15 -8.49
C ILE A 567 -25.49 -34.29 -7.54
N GLY A 568 -25.91 -35.50 -7.87
CA GLY A 568 -25.40 -36.72 -7.23
C GLY A 568 -24.12 -37.17 -7.94
N TRP A 569 -23.10 -37.53 -7.18
CA TRP A 569 -21.85 -38.10 -7.66
C TRP A 569 -21.73 -39.48 -7.04
N SER A 570 -21.65 -40.53 -7.86
CA SER A 570 -21.42 -41.91 -7.41
C SER A 570 -20.18 -42.48 -8.10
N ALA A 571 -19.03 -41.86 -7.87
CA ALA A 571 -17.76 -42.38 -8.36
C ALA A 571 -17.00 -42.97 -7.19
N ASP A 572 -16.36 -44.13 -7.38
CA ASP A 572 -15.50 -44.78 -6.39
C ASP A 572 -16.22 -45.14 -5.06
N GLY A 573 -17.54 -45.31 -5.08
CA GLY A 573 -18.34 -45.67 -3.91
C GLY A 573 -18.69 -44.51 -2.96
N ASP A 574 -18.30 -43.27 -3.29
CA ASP A 574 -18.74 -42.07 -2.57
C ASP A 574 -20.01 -41.51 -3.23
N ASN A 575 -21.10 -41.45 -2.47
CA ASN A 575 -22.39 -40.89 -2.89
C ASN A 575 -22.54 -39.47 -2.34
N SER A 576 -21.93 -38.52 -3.03
CA SER A 576 -21.97 -37.11 -2.66
C SER A 576 -23.03 -36.34 -3.43
N PHE A 577 -23.82 -35.52 -2.74
CA PHE A 577 -24.92 -34.76 -3.33
C PHE A 577 -24.73 -33.27 -3.06
N TYR A 578 -24.88 -32.44 -4.08
CA TYR A 578 -24.76 -30.99 -3.96
C TYR A 578 -25.93 -30.27 -4.60
N GLN A 579 -26.56 -29.37 -3.85
CA GLN A 579 -27.46 -28.35 -4.36
C GLN A 579 -26.64 -27.16 -4.84
N THR A 580 -26.73 -26.85 -6.13
CA THR A 580 -25.96 -25.77 -6.75
C THR A 580 -26.88 -24.62 -7.13
N VAL A 581 -26.38 -23.39 -7.03
CA VAL A 581 -26.96 -22.22 -7.69
C VAL A 581 -25.87 -21.64 -8.58
N VAL A 582 -26.12 -21.54 -9.88
CA VAL A 582 -25.17 -21.02 -10.86
C VAL A 582 -25.70 -19.77 -11.55
N THR A 583 -24.81 -18.88 -11.95
CA THR A 583 -25.12 -17.76 -12.85
C THR A 583 -24.65 -18.12 -14.26
N LEU A 584 -25.58 -18.09 -15.21
CA LEU A 584 -25.31 -18.34 -16.62
C LEU A 584 -25.35 -17.03 -17.42
N ILE A 585 -24.51 -16.94 -18.45
CA ILE A 585 -24.59 -15.91 -19.50
C ILE A 585 -24.74 -16.56 -20.87
N PRO A 586 -25.43 -15.91 -21.83
CA PRO A 586 -25.41 -16.33 -23.22
C PRO A 586 -23.97 -16.41 -23.74
N GLN A 587 -23.64 -17.53 -24.36
CA GLN A 587 -22.40 -17.68 -25.11
C GLN A 587 -22.73 -17.32 -26.56
N ASP A 588 -21.94 -16.42 -27.16
CA ASP A 588 -22.08 -16.10 -28.59
C ASP A 588 -22.03 -17.42 -29.38
N THR A 589 -23.16 -17.77 -30.01
CA THR A 589 -23.21 -18.89 -30.93
C THR A 589 -22.39 -18.49 -32.17
N PRO A 590 -21.42 -19.32 -32.61
CA PRO A 590 -20.60 -19.01 -33.77
C PRO A 590 -21.43 -18.80 -35.04
#